data_AF-A0A0F9JIY2-F1
#
_entry.id   AF-A0A0F9JIY2-F1
#
_cell.length_a   1.000
_cell.length_b   1.000
_cell.length_c   1.000
_cell.angle_alpha   90.00
_cell.angle_beta   90.00
_cell.angle_gamma   90.00
#
_symmetry.space_group_name_H-M   'P 1'
#
loop_
_entity.id
_entity.type
_entity.pdbx_description
1 polymer ?
#
loop_
_entity_poly.entity_id
_entity_poly.type
_entity_poly.pdbx_seq_one_letter_code
_entity_poly.pdbx_strand_id
1 'polypeptide(L)'
;MFLDGAIVEGDYLILDYSVTTGKIWAVAIWADKAPTDYADYYKIITGNKTQFVRLYYPAYYESLAARLYNFDGKAVIPTQSTTITVNGNIVATMDILPTYAEAVAAGGRIVGTQPFESPVPLEAVEGFELVYESEIGISGVSEVKVFRYGK
;
A
#
# COMPACT_ATOMS: atom_id res chain seq x y z
N MET A 1 -10.31 0.24 -5.72
CA MET A 1 -10.96 -0.10 -7.00
C MET A 1 -10.21 0.67 -8.07
N PHE A 2 -9.48 -0.03 -8.93
CA PHE A 2 -8.46 0.59 -9.80
C PHE A 2 -9.15 1.43 -10.87
N LEU A 3 -8.83 2.73 -10.92
CA LEU A 3 -9.49 3.73 -11.77
C LEU A 3 -8.66 4.03 -13.03
N ASP A 4 -8.23 2.99 -13.74
CA ASP A 4 -7.80 3.09 -15.13
C ASP A 4 -9.00 3.04 -16.10
N GLY A 5 -10.24 2.96 -15.59
CA GLY A 5 -11.50 3.06 -16.33
C GLY A 5 -12.38 4.24 -15.89
N ALA A 6 -13.39 4.56 -16.71
CA ALA A 6 -14.37 5.61 -16.41
C ALA A 6 -15.04 5.35 -15.06
N ILE A 7 -15.00 6.34 -14.17
CA ILE A 7 -15.79 6.35 -12.94
C ILE A 7 -17.26 6.26 -13.34
N VAL A 8 -17.94 5.17 -12.98
CA VAL A 8 -19.41 5.11 -13.04
C VAL A 8 -19.91 6.17 -12.05
N GLU A 9 -20.74 7.10 -12.52
CA GLU A 9 -21.31 8.20 -11.72
C GLU A 9 -21.66 7.73 -10.30
N GLY A 10 -20.85 8.15 -9.35
CA GLY A 10 -20.94 7.77 -7.96
C GLY A 10 -20.29 8.86 -7.13
N ASP A 11 -21.10 9.57 -6.36
CA ASP A 11 -20.60 10.65 -5.51
C ASP A 11 -19.71 10.13 -4.38
N TYR A 12 -19.76 8.83 -4.05
CA TYR A 12 -19.11 8.27 -2.87
C TYR A 12 -18.34 6.98 -3.16
N LEU A 13 -17.16 6.87 -2.56
CA LEU A 13 -16.34 5.67 -2.48
C LEU A 13 -16.28 5.19 -1.04
N ILE A 14 -16.67 3.93 -0.80
CA ILE A 14 -16.62 3.28 0.51
C ILE A 14 -15.45 2.30 0.50
N LEU A 15 -14.54 2.43 1.47
CA LEU A 15 -13.36 1.59 1.62
C LEU A 15 -13.33 1.01 3.03
N ASP A 16 -13.11 -0.30 3.14
CA ASP A 16 -12.89 -0.97 4.41
C ASP A 16 -11.45 -1.46 4.58
N TYR A 17 -11.06 -1.67 5.83
CA TYR A 17 -9.75 -2.16 6.24
C TYR A 17 -9.29 -3.38 5.45
N SER A 18 -10.18 -4.37 5.28
CA SER A 18 -9.81 -5.64 4.69
C SER A 18 -9.53 -5.52 3.20
N VAL A 19 -10.31 -4.71 2.47
CA VAL A 19 -10.14 -4.47 1.04
C VAL A 19 -8.85 -3.72 0.74
N THR A 20 -8.51 -2.74 1.57
CA THR A 20 -7.33 -1.88 1.36
C THR A 20 -6.05 -2.52 1.85
N THR A 21 -6.11 -3.54 2.71
CA THR A 21 -4.92 -4.24 3.24
C THR A 21 -4.84 -5.71 2.77
N GLY A 22 -5.60 -6.60 3.41
CA GLY A 22 -5.47 -8.06 3.26
C GLY A 22 -6.02 -8.63 1.95
N LYS A 23 -7.04 -8.00 1.37
CA LYS A 23 -7.76 -8.49 0.18
C LYS A 23 -7.41 -7.75 -1.12
N ILE A 24 -6.36 -6.93 -1.11
CA ILE A 24 -5.92 -6.21 -2.33
C ILE A 24 -5.62 -7.15 -3.51
N TRP A 25 -5.22 -8.40 -3.24
CA TRP A 25 -5.04 -9.43 -4.27
C TRP A 25 -6.34 -9.72 -5.03
N ALA A 26 -7.49 -9.72 -4.36
CA ALA A 26 -8.78 -9.95 -5.00
C ALA A 26 -9.14 -8.76 -5.89
N VAL A 27 -8.95 -7.54 -5.39
CA VAL A 27 -9.20 -6.31 -6.17
C VAL A 27 -8.33 -6.27 -7.43
N ALA A 28 -7.07 -6.72 -7.34
CA ALA A 28 -6.17 -6.78 -8.48
C ALA A 28 -6.67 -7.77 -9.55
N ILE A 29 -7.08 -8.97 -9.14
CA ILE A 29 -7.66 -9.98 -10.05
C ILE A 29 -8.92 -9.43 -10.75
N TRP A 30 -9.82 -8.79 -10.01
CA TRP A 30 -11.04 -8.21 -10.58
C TRP A 30 -10.78 -7.08 -11.58
N ALA A 31 -9.61 -6.45 -11.52
CA ALA A 31 -9.18 -5.41 -12.44
C ALA A 31 -8.23 -5.92 -13.54
N ASP A 32 -8.17 -7.25 -13.75
CA ASP A 32 -7.28 -7.90 -14.71
C ASP A 32 -5.78 -7.55 -14.52
N LYS A 33 -5.37 -7.35 -13.26
CA LYS A 33 -3.97 -7.11 -12.86
C LYS A 33 -3.41 -8.31 -12.11
N ALA A 34 -2.09 -8.45 -12.11
CA ALA A 34 -1.44 -9.48 -11.30
C ALA A 34 -1.37 -9.02 -9.84
N PRO A 35 -1.83 -9.83 -8.85
CA PRO A 35 -1.64 -9.50 -7.43
C PRO A 35 -0.18 -9.24 -7.04
N THR A 36 0.75 -9.92 -7.73
CA THR A 36 2.20 -9.78 -7.57
C THR A 36 2.74 -8.44 -8.06
N ASP A 37 1.95 -7.60 -8.71
CA ASP A 37 2.35 -6.21 -9.00
C ASP A 37 2.25 -5.33 -7.75
N TYR A 38 1.40 -5.73 -6.78
CA TYR A 38 1.09 -4.94 -5.60
C TYR A 38 1.77 -5.45 -4.34
N ALA A 39 1.85 -6.77 -4.16
CA ALA A 39 2.52 -7.37 -3.01
C ALA A 39 2.86 -8.84 -3.29
N ASP A 40 3.88 -9.34 -2.62
CA ASP A 40 4.24 -10.75 -2.66
C ASP A 40 4.72 -11.26 -1.29
N TYR A 41 4.78 -12.58 -1.15
CA TYR A 41 5.23 -13.27 0.05
C TYR A 41 6.69 -13.71 -0.09
N TYR A 42 7.48 -13.35 0.91
CA TYR A 42 8.88 -13.70 1.01
C TYR A 42 9.20 -14.44 2.30
N LYS A 43 10.33 -15.13 2.29
CA LYS A 43 10.94 -15.75 3.47
C LYS A 43 12.12 -14.89 3.92
N ILE A 44 12.12 -14.52 5.19
CA ILE A 44 13.31 -13.99 5.87
C ILE A 44 13.87 -15.12 6.74
N ILE A 45 15.15 -15.45 6.52
CA ILE A 45 15.85 -16.50 7.25
C ILE A 45 16.86 -15.84 8.20
N THR A 46 16.63 -15.98 9.50
CA THR A 46 17.51 -15.44 10.54
C THR A 46 17.96 -16.59 11.45
N GLY A 47 19.18 -17.09 11.22
CA GLY A 47 19.66 -18.32 11.86
C GLY A 47 18.74 -19.51 11.54
N ASN A 48 18.21 -20.16 12.58
CA ASN A 48 17.30 -21.31 12.43
C ASN A 48 15.82 -20.93 12.31
N LYS A 49 15.48 -19.64 12.21
CA LYS A 49 14.08 -19.17 12.10
C LYS A 49 13.78 -18.73 10.67
N THR A 50 12.66 -19.22 10.14
CA THR A 50 12.08 -18.75 8.87
C THR A 50 10.80 -17.99 9.18
N GLN A 51 10.75 -16.72 8.79
CA GLN A 51 9.55 -15.89 8.88
C GLN A 51 8.98 -15.67 7.48
N PHE A 52 7.68 -15.92 7.32
CA PHE A 52 6.96 -15.53 6.11
C PHE A 52 6.47 -14.10 6.28
N VAL A 53 6.89 -13.21 5.38
CA VAL A 53 6.50 -11.81 5.38
C VAL A 53 5.81 -11.48 4.08
N ARG A 54 4.78 -10.64 4.16
CA ARG A 54 4.21 -10.00 2.98
C ARG A 54 4.89 -8.65 2.81
N LEU A 55 5.42 -8.40 1.62
CA LEU A 55 6.05 -7.12 1.27
C LEU A 55 5.20 -6.44 0.21
N TYR A 56 4.91 -5.17 0.42
CA TYR A 56 4.09 -4.34 -0.45
C TYR A 56 5.01 -3.57 -1.41
N TYR A 57 4.65 -3.54 -2.69
CA TYR A 57 5.40 -2.80 -3.70
C TYR A 57 4.85 -1.39 -3.88
N PRO A 58 5.61 -0.46 -4.49
CA PRO A 58 5.15 0.92 -4.69
C PRO A 58 3.74 1.02 -5.30
N ALA A 59 3.40 0.15 -6.27
CA ALA A 59 2.07 0.12 -6.88
C ALA A 59 0.91 -0.11 -5.89
N TYR A 60 1.15 -0.79 -4.76
CA TYR A 60 0.17 -0.90 -3.68
C TYR A 60 -0.13 0.46 -3.06
N TYR A 61 0.92 1.20 -2.68
CA TYR A 61 0.81 2.51 -2.05
C TYR A 61 0.29 3.58 -3.00
N GLU A 62 0.62 3.46 -4.29
CA GLU A 62 0.15 4.34 -5.35
C GLU A 62 -1.31 4.07 -5.75
N SER A 63 -1.87 2.92 -5.38
CA SER A 63 -3.27 2.60 -5.66
C SER A 63 -4.21 3.59 -4.97
N LEU A 64 -5.27 4.00 -5.66
CA LEU A 64 -6.25 4.94 -5.11
C LEU A 64 -6.83 4.47 -3.77
N ALA A 65 -7.07 3.16 -3.63
CA ALA A 65 -7.63 2.60 -2.41
C ALA A 65 -6.69 2.80 -1.21
N ALA A 66 -5.38 2.55 -1.38
CA ALA A 66 -4.39 2.78 -0.33
C ALA A 66 -4.21 4.28 -0.08
N ARG A 67 -4.07 5.11 -1.12
CA ARG A 67 -3.93 6.57 -0.99
C ARG A 67 -5.06 7.19 -0.19
N LEU A 68 -6.31 6.81 -0.49
CA LEU A 68 -7.48 7.31 0.23
C LEU A 68 -7.60 6.71 1.62
N TYR A 69 -7.68 5.39 1.76
CA TYR A 69 -7.99 4.78 3.05
C TYR A 69 -6.82 4.84 4.05
N ASN A 70 -5.60 4.52 3.60
CA ASN A 70 -4.44 4.42 4.48
C ASN A 70 -3.87 5.81 4.84
N PHE A 71 -4.04 6.80 3.94
CA PHE A 71 -3.39 8.11 4.06
C PHE A 71 -4.35 9.30 3.96
N ASP A 72 -5.67 9.06 4.03
CA ASP A 72 -6.74 10.06 3.92
C ASP A 72 -6.70 10.90 2.64
N GLY A 73 -6.06 10.40 1.57
CA GLY A 73 -5.81 11.16 0.35
C GLY A 73 -4.77 12.28 0.50
N LYS A 74 -4.04 12.35 1.62
CA LYS A 74 -3.00 13.36 1.86
C LYS A 74 -1.69 12.94 1.18
N ALA A 75 -0.84 13.93 0.93
CA ALA A 75 0.53 13.67 0.53
C ALA A 75 1.29 12.95 1.65
N VAL A 76 2.21 12.07 1.27
CA VAL A 76 3.05 11.30 2.19
C VAL A 76 4.52 11.54 1.88
N ILE A 77 5.29 11.87 2.90
CA ILE A 77 6.74 11.88 2.87
C ILE A 77 7.21 10.68 3.71
N PRO A 78 7.91 9.69 3.13
CA PRO A 78 8.42 8.56 3.88
C PRO A 78 9.37 9.01 4.99
N THR A 79 9.17 8.49 6.19
CA THR A 79 10.14 8.64 7.29
C THR A 79 11.36 7.73 7.10
N GLN A 80 11.18 6.66 6.35
CA GLN A 80 12.20 5.72 5.91
C GLN A 80 11.70 4.95 4.68
N SER A 81 12.62 4.35 3.93
CA SER A 81 12.32 3.51 2.77
C SER A 81 13.08 2.20 2.90
N THR A 82 12.41 1.08 2.67
CA THR A 82 13.04 -0.24 2.74
C THR A 82 13.36 -0.75 1.35
N THR A 83 14.54 -1.32 1.16
CA THR A 83 14.92 -2.03 -0.07
C THR A 83 15.24 -3.48 0.22
N ILE A 84 15.02 -4.35 -0.76
CA ILE A 84 15.40 -5.76 -0.68
C ILE A 84 16.16 -6.22 -1.93
N THR A 85 17.01 -7.22 -1.73
CA THR A 85 17.45 -8.14 -2.79
C THR A 85 16.95 -9.54 -2.47
N VAL A 86 16.75 -10.37 -3.49
CA VAL A 86 16.09 -11.68 -3.32
C VAL A 86 16.82 -12.78 -4.09
N ASN A 87 16.79 -13.99 -3.53
CA ASN A 87 17.16 -15.23 -4.21
C ASN A 87 15.91 -16.13 -4.28
N GLY A 88 15.21 -16.08 -5.41
CA GLY A 88 13.86 -16.63 -5.51
C GLY A 88 12.90 -15.87 -4.57
N ASN A 89 12.24 -16.59 -3.65
CA ASN A 89 11.37 -16.00 -2.64
C ASN A 89 12.02 -15.81 -1.27
N ILE A 90 13.36 -15.89 -1.19
CA ILE A 90 14.11 -15.63 0.04
C ILE A 90 14.73 -14.23 -0.05
N VAL A 91 14.51 -13.41 0.97
CA VAL A 91 15.16 -12.10 1.10
C VAL A 91 16.65 -12.33 1.40
N ALA A 92 17.52 -11.83 0.53
CA ALA A 92 18.96 -11.91 0.68
C ALA A 92 19.50 -10.73 1.49
N THR A 93 19.04 -9.51 1.19
CA THR A 93 19.28 -8.30 1.99
C THR A 93 17.98 -7.54 2.19
N MET A 94 17.87 -6.85 3.33
CA MET A 94 16.78 -5.91 3.63
C MET A 94 17.40 -4.70 4.32
N ASP A 95 17.44 -3.59 3.60
CA ASP A 95 18.09 -2.36 4.06
C ASP A 95 17.01 -1.31 4.33
N ILE A 96 16.98 -0.79 5.56
CA ILE A 96 16.09 0.31 5.97
C ILE A 96 16.90 1.59 5.85
N LEU A 97 16.48 2.48 4.95
CA LEU A 97 17.23 3.67 4.58
C LEU A 97 16.46 4.92 5.05
N PRO A 98 17.16 5.93 5.60
CA PRO A 98 16.53 7.15 6.11
C PRO A 98 15.70 7.93 5.09
N THR A 99 16.04 7.85 3.80
CA THR A 99 15.34 8.60 2.75
C THR A 99 15.01 7.76 1.53
N TYR A 100 13.97 8.16 0.81
CA TYR A 100 13.60 7.56 -0.48
C TYR A 100 14.72 7.69 -1.52
N ALA A 101 15.43 8.82 -1.55
CA ALA A 101 16.54 9.04 -2.49
C ALA A 101 17.70 8.04 -2.27
N GLU A 102 18.03 7.75 -1.01
CA GLU A 102 19.02 6.71 -0.67
C GLU A 102 18.54 5.32 -1.07
N ALA A 103 17.24 5.02 -0.87
CA ALA A 103 16.66 3.75 -1.32
C ALA A 103 16.71 3.57 -2.84
N VAL A 104 16.45 4.63 -3.61
CA VAL A 104 16.63 4.62 -5.07
C VAL A 104 18.09 4.40 -5.43
N ALA A 105 19.03 5.07 -4.74
CA ALA A 105 20.46 4.93 -5.00
C ALA A 105 21.03 3.55 -4.65
N ALA A 106 20.44 2.85 -3.67
CA ALA A 106 20.86 1.52 -3.25
C ALA A 106 20.63 0.43 -4.32
N GLY A 107 19.73 0.67 -5.29
CA GLY A 107 19.52 -0.22 -6.44
C GLY A 107 18.79 -1.55 -6.12
N GLY A 108 18.34 -1.75 -4.88
CA GLY A 108 17.45 -2.84 -4.50
C GLY A 108 16.00 -2.57 -4.90
N ARG A 109 15.13 -3.57 -4.74
CA ARG A 109 13.68 -3.38 -4.92
C ARG A 109 13.12 -2.65 -3.69
N ILE A 110 12.53 -1.48 -3.89
CA ILE A 110 11.84 -0.75 -2.83
C ILE A 110 10.56 -1.50 -2.44
N VAL A 111 10.37 -1.70 -1.15
CA VAL A 111 9.22 -2.40 -0.58
C VAL A 111 8.76 -1.72 0.70
N GLY A 112 7.51 -1.93 1.06
CA GLY A 112 6.99 -1.56 2.37
C GLY A 112 6.61 -2.80 3.17
N THR A 113 6.76 -2.69 4.49
CA THR A 113 6.50 -3.77 5.45
C THR A 113 5.17 -3.59 6.16
N GLN A 114 4.59 -2.37 6.09
CA GLN A 114 3.33 -2.00 6.72
C GLN A 114 2.45 -1.24 5.73
N PRO A 115 1.13 -1.51 5.67
CA PRO A 115 0.25 -0.83 4.72
C PRO A 115 0.08 0.67 5.00
N PHE A 116 0.18 1.09 6.27
CA PHE A 116 0.00 2.49 6.71
C PHE A 116 1.31 3.30 6.78
N GLU A 117 2.43 2.74 6.33
CA GLU A 117 3.72 3.42 6.24
C GLU A 117 4.25 3.29 4.82
N SER A 118 4.13 4.35 4.02
CA SER A 118 4.58 4.31 2.63
C SER A 118 6.10 4.35 2.54
N PRO A 119 6.75 3.43 1.81
CA PRO A 119 8.19 3.48 1.52
C PRO A 119 8.52 4.44 0.38
N VAL A 120 7.51 5.03 -0.28
CA VAL A 120 7.66 5.96 -1.41
C VAL A 120 6.87 7.26 -1.16
N PRO A 121 7.34 8.41 -1.66
CA PRO A 121 6.57 9.64 -1.60
C PRO A 121 5.28 9.50 -2.40
N LEU A 122 4.19 10.03 -1.85
CA LEU A 122 2.88 10.03 -2.48
C LEU A 122 2.38 11.46 -2.57
N GLU A 123 1.87 11.84 -3.74
CA GLU A 123 1.13 13.09 -3.89
C GLU A 123 -0.24 13.00 -3.23
N ALA A 124 -0.84 14.14 -2.90
CA ALA A 124 -2.22 14.20 -2.47
C ALA A 124 -3.18 13.71 -3.59
N VAL A 125 -4.29 13.10 -3.21
CA VAL A 125 -5.37 12.73 -4.14
C VAL A 125 -6.34 13.89 -4.23
N GLU A 126 -6.45 14.47 -5.42
CA GLU A 126 -7.39 15.57 -5.67
C GLU A 126 -8.82 15.08 -5.92
N GLY A 127 -9.80 15.94 -5.64
CA GLY A 127 -11.21 15.69 -5.94
C GLY A 127 -11.93 14.75 -4.99
N PHE A 128 -11.26 14.23 -3.95
CA PHE A 128 -11.87 13.39 -2.91
C PHE A 128 -11.86 14.08 -1.54
N GLU A 129 -12.97 13.97 -0.81
CA GLU A 129 -13.12 14.48 0.55
C GLU A 129 -13.57 13.35 1.49
N LEU A 130 -12.86 13.12 2.58
CA LEU A 130 -13.27 12.17 3.61
C LEU A 130 -14.50 12.72 4.36
N VAL A 131 -15.64 12.03 4.25
CA VAL A 131 -16.93 12.48 4.81
C VAL A 131 -17.44 11.60 5.95
N TYR A 132 -16.84 10.42 6.14
CA TYR A 132 -17.15 9.52 7.24
C TYR A 132 -15.97 8.62 7.58
N GLU A 133 -15.75 8.42 8.88
CA GLU A 133 -14.85 7.42 9.46
C GLU A 133 -15.61 6.68 10.56
N SER A 134 -15.53 5.34 10.56
CA SER A 134 -16.17 4.55 11.61
C SER A 134 -15.43 4.69 12.94
N GLU A 135 -16.20 4.75 14.04
CA GLU A 135 -15.65 4.76 15.40
C GLU A 135 -15.06 3.40 15.80
N ILE A 136 -15.64 2.31 15.27
CA ILE A 136 -15.11 0.95 15.42
C ILE A 136 -13.96 0.76 14.43
N GLY A 137 -12.89 0.12 14.90
CA GLY A 137 -11.68 -0.06 14.14
C GLY A 137 -10.98 -1.39 14.38
N ILE A 138 -10.08 -1.72 13.46
CA ILE A 138 -9.18 -2.86 13.53
C ILE A 138 -7.78 -2.31 13.80
N SER A 139 -7.15 -2.76 14.88
CA SER A 139 -5.79 -2.35 15.26
C SER A 139 -5.60 -0.83 15.38
N GLY A 140 -6.62 -0.11 15.85
CA GLY A 140 -6.58 1.34 16.06
C GLY A 140 -6.84 2.18 14.80
N VAL A 141 -7.24 1.55 13.69
CA VAL A 141 -7.65 2.24 12.45
C VAL A 141 -9.13 1.98 12.18
N SER A 142 -9.90 3.02 11.81
CA SER A 142 -11.32 2.93 11.46
C SER A 142 -11.59 1.82 10.46
N GLU A 143 -12.52 0.91 10.75
CA GLU A 143 -12.84 -0.22 9.90
C GLU A 143 -13.34 0.22 8.52
N VAL A 144 -14.10 1.32 8.45
CA VAL A 144 -14.68 1.87 7.21
C VAL A 144 -14.38 3.36 7.10
N LYS A 145 -14.06 3.81 5.88
CA LYS A 145 -13.98 5.22 5.49
C LYS A 145 -14.80 5.47 4.22
N VAL A 146 -15.49 6.62 4.17
CA VAL A 146 -16.26 7.04 2.99
C VAL A 146 -15.73 8.36 2.47
N PHE A 147 -15.42 8.40 1.17
CA PHE A 147 -14.91 9.57 0.47
C PHE A 147 -15.93 10.05 -0.55
N ARG A 148 -16.15 11.35 -0.65
CA ARG A 148 -16.98 11.97 -1.68
C ARG A 148 -16.13 12.46 -2.85
N TYR A 149 -16.53 12.21 -4.09
CA TYR A 149 -15.91 12.72 -5.32
C TYR A 149 -16.64 13.96 -5.87
N GLY A 150 -15.94 14.86 -6.56
CA GLY A 150 -16.55 15.92 -7.38
C GLY A 150 -16.69 17.29 -6.72
N LYS A 151 -15.59 17.81 -6.15
CA LYS A 151 -15.49 19.21 -5.73
C LYS A 151 -14.84 20.06 -6.81
#